data_AF-A0A3D5YR44-F1
#
_entry.id   AF-A0A3D5YR44-F1
#
_cell.length_a   1.000
_cell.length_b   1.000
_cell.length_c   1.000
_cell.angle_alpha   90.00
_cell.angle_beta   90.00
_cell.angle_gamma   90.00
#
_symmetry.space_group_name_H-M   'P 1'
#
loop_
_entity.id
_entity.type
_entity.pdbx_description
1 polymer ?
#
loop_
_entity_poly.entity_id
_entity_poly.type
_entity_poly.pdbx_seq_one_letter_code
_entity_poly.pdbx_strand_id
1 'polypeptide(L)'
;ESFARQRELKKFLHQNMYKHYTVMQLRYKAEQVVRSLFSAFMSESRLLPDQFQARVEVDGLARVVADYISGMTDRYAFRLYNRLFTVENV
;
A
#
# COMPACT_ATOMS: atom_id res chain seq x y z
N GLU A 1 4.32 -34.38 9.64
CA GLU A 1 3.30 -33.92 10.61
C GLU A 1 3.24 -32.40 10.79
N SER A 2 4.34 -31.70 11.06
CA SER A 2 4.35 -30.23 11.29
C SER A 2 3.64 -29.39 10.20
N PHE A 3 3.90 -29.68 8.91
CA PHE A 3 3.26 -28.98 7.79
C PHE A 3 1.73 -29.19 7.72
N ALA A 4 1.21 -30.33 8.19
CA ALA A 4 -0.23 -30.58 8.21
C ALA A 4 -0.93 -29.71 9.25
N ARG A 5 -0.38 -29.64 10.47
CA ARG A 5 -0.87 -28.76 11.54
C ARG A 5 -0.81 -27.29 11.17
N GLN A 6 0.26 -26.85 10.49
CA GLN A 6 0.35 -25.47 9.99
C GLN A 6 -0.74 -25.14 8.96
N ARG A 7 -1.06 -26.08 8.06
CA ARG A 7 -2.14 -25.88 7.07
C ARG A 7 -3.51 -25.80 7.75
N GLU A 8 -3.78 -26.66 8.72
CA GLU A 8 -5.03 -26.63 9.50
C GLU A 8 -5.20 -25.30 10.23
N LEU A 9 -4.13 -24.82 10.91
CA LEU A 9 -4.14 -23.53 11.58
C LEU A 9 -4.39 -22.38 10.59
N LYS A 10 -3.72 -22.36 9.43
CA LYS A 10 -3.95 -21.33 8.40
C LYS A 10 -5.40 -21.35 7.90
N LYS A 11 -5.99 -22.53 7.70
CA LYS A 11 -7.39 -22.67 7.29
C LYS A 11 -8.33 -22.11 8.35
N PHE A 12 -8.11 -22.46 9.62
CA PHE A 12 -8.87 -21.93 10.75
C PHE A 12 -8.78 -20.40 10.83
N LEU A 13 -7.57 -19.83 10.79
CA LEU A 13 -7.38 -18.37 10.84
C LEU A 13 -7.99 -17.67 9.62
N HIS A 14 -7.90 -18.27 8.43
CA HIS A 14 -8.50 -17.70 7.23
C HIS A 14 -10.02 -17.60 7.33
N GLN A 15 -10.67 -18.60 7.93
CA GLN A 15 -12.11 -18.62 8.13
C GLN A 15 -12.56 -17.66 9.24
N ASN A 16 -11.83 -17.62 10.36
CA ASN A 16 -12.31 -16.98 11.59
C ASN A 16 -11.70 -15.60 11.86
N MET A 17 -10.52 -15.29 11.32
CA MET A 17 -9.80 -14.04 11.60
C MET A 17 -9.74 -13.13 10.37
N TYR A 18 -9.20 -13.61 9.24
CA TYR A 18 -8.93 -12.77 8.07
C TYR A 18 -10.20 -12.24 7.38
N LYS A 19 -11.33 -12.93 7.53
CA LYS A 19 -12.64 -12.52 6.98
C LYS A 19 -13.51 -11.74 7.97
N HIS A 20 -13.02 -11.50 9.18
CA HIS A 20 -13.75 -10.70 10.16
C HIS A 20 -13.98 -9.27 9.61
N TYR A 21 -15.17 -8.71 9.82
CA TYR A 21 -15.58 -7.47 9.16
C TYR A 21 -14.62 -6.30 9.41
N THR A 22 -14.05 -6.18 10.62
CA THR A 22 -13.06 -5.14 10.95
C THR A 22 -11.76 -5.29 10.15
N VAL A 23 -11.29 -6.51 9.93
CA VAL A 23 -10.11 -6.80 9.11
C VAL A 23 -10.40 -6.47 7.65
N MET A 24 -11.60 -6.82 7.17
CA MET A 24 -12.03 -6.47 5.81
C MET A 24 -12.17 -4.96 5.60
N GLN A 25 -12.67 -4.22 6.58
CA GLN A 25 -12.73 -2.76 6.54
C GLN A 25 -11.33 -2.12 6.47
N LEU A 26 -10.39 -2.60 7.30
CA LEU A 26 -9.01 -2.12 7.28
C LEU A 26 -8.35 -2.45 5.93
N ARG A 27 -8.53 -3.67 5.42
CA ARG A 27 -8.04 -4.10 4.11
C ARG A 27 -8.56 -3.21 2.99
N TYR A 28 -9.87 -2.92 2.98
CA TYR A 28 -10.47 -2.04 1.98
C TYR A 28 -9.82 -0.65 2.01
N LYS A 29 -9.65 -0.06 3.20
CA LYS A 29 -8.98 1.25 3.36
C LYS A 29 -7.54 1.21 2.84
N ALA A 30 -6.77 0.19 3.21
CA ALA A 30 -5.38 0.04 2.76
C ALA A 30 -5.28 -0.12 1.23
N GLU A 31 -6.17 -0.92 0.61
CA GLU A 31 -6.22 -1.08 -0.84
C GLU A 31 -6.53 0.25 -1.55
N GLN A 32 -7.45 1.07 -1.01
CA GLN A 32 -7.73 2.40 -1.58
C GLN A 32 -6.51 3.32 -1.49
N VAL A 33 -5.85 3.38 -0.33
CA VAL A 33 -4.65 4.22 -0.13
C VAL A 33 -3.55 3.87 -1.13
N VAL A 34 -3.20 2.57 -1.24
CA VAL A 34 -2.14 2.11 -2.15
C VAL A 34 -2.51 2.40 -3.60
N ARG A 35 -3.76 2.13 -4.01
CA ARG A 35 -4.22 2.40 -5.38
C ARG A 35 -4.15 3.88 -5.73
N SER A 36 -4.67 4.76 -4.87
CA SER A 36 -4.65 6.19 -5.13
C SER A 36 -3.24 6.76 -5.18
N LEU A 37 -2.37 6.37 -4.24
CA LEU A 37 -0.96 6.79 -4.27
C LEU A 37 -0.26 6.32 -5.54
N PHE A 38 -0.43 5.05 -5.92
CA PHE A 38 0.16 4.50 -7.14
C PHE A 38 -0.34 5.27 -8.37
N SER A 39 -1.65 5.49 -8.49
CA SER A 39 -2.23 6.25 -9.60
C SER A 39 -1.71 7.69 -9.67
N ALA A 40 -1.59 8.39 -8.54
CA ALA A 40 -1.10 9.77 -8.54
C ALA A 40 0.37 9.87 -8.97
N PHE A 41 1.24 8.99 -8.49
CA PHE A 41 2.65 9.00 -8.92
C PHE A 41 2.83 8.54 -10.38
N MET A 42 1.96 7.66 -10.86
CA MET A 42 1.94 7.26 -12.27
C MET A 42 1.47 8.39 -13.19
N SER A 43 0.55 9.24 -12.74
CA SER A 43 0.06 10.38 -13.54
C SER A 43 0.97 11.60 -13.45
N GLU A 44 1.66 11.80 -12.32
CA GLU A 44 2.58 12.91 -12.10
C GLU A 44 3.82 12.44 -11.32
N SER A 45 4.90 12.15 -12.05
CA SER A 45 6.14 11.62 -11.46
C SER A 45 6.84 12.65 -10.56
N ARG A 46 6.59 13.95 -10.74
CA ARG A 46 7.14 15.03 -9.90
C ARG A 46 6.60 15.02 -8.46
N LEU A 47 5.56 14.23 -8.18
CA LEU A 47 5.08 14.00 -6.81
C LEU A 47 5.98 13.04 -6.03
N LEU A 48 6.85 12.26 -6.69
CA LEU A 48 7.82 11.41 -6.02
C LEU A 48 8.95 12.25 -5.40
N PRO A 49 9.63 11.78 -4.33
CA PRO A 49 10.87 12.42 -3.88
C PRO A 49 11.97 12.34 -4.94
N ASP A 50 12.86 13.34 -4.99
CA ASP A 50 13.90 13.50 -6.02
C ASP A 50 14.76 12.24 -6.22
N GLN A 51 15.12 11.55 -5.13
CA GLN A 51 15.92 10.31 -5.18
C GLN A 51 15.22 9.18 -5.95
N PHE A 52 13.88 9.16 -5.98
CA PHE A 52 13.11 8.19 -6.75
C PHE A 52 12.90 8.68 -8.18
N GLN A 53 12.64 9.97 -8.38
CA GLN A 53 12.55 10.56 -9.73
C GLN A 53 13.82 10.28 -10.55
N ALA A 54 15.01 10.40 -9.94
CA ALA A 54 16.28 10.13 -10.59
C ALA A 54 16.44 8.69 -11.10
N ARG A 55 15.68 7.74 -10.55
CA ARG A 55 15.70 6.33 -10.97
C ARG A 55 14.71 6.02 -12.10
N VAL A 56 13.80 6.94 -12.43
CA VAL A 56 12.69 6.68 -13.38
C VAL A 56 13.20 6.33 -14.79
N GLU A 57 14.23 7.03 -15.27
CA GLU A 57 14.83 6.77 -16.60
C GLU A 57 15.47 5.38 -16.70
N VAL A 58 15.99 4.85 -15.59
CA VAL A 58 16.72 3.57 -15.57
C VAL A 58 15.79 2.41 -15.26
N ASP A 59 14.97 2.54 -14.21
CA ASP A 59 14.16 1.45 -13.66
C ASP A 59 12.73 1.43 -14.21
N GLY A 60 12.30 2.54 -14.82
CA GLY A 60 10.93 2.76 -15.28
C GLY A 60 9.98 3.23 -14.16
N LEU A 61 9.05 4.12 -14.51
CA LEU A 61 8.17 4.79 -13.55
C LEU A 61 7.40 3.81 -12.65
N ALA A 62 6.77 2.79 -13.24
CA ALA A 62 5.93 1.84 -12.49
C ALA A 62 6.73 1.07 -11.42
N ARG A 63 8.00 0.72 -11.70
CA ARG A 63 8.87 0.03 -10.74
C ARG A 63 9.26 0.97 -9.61
N VAL A 64 9.71 2.18 -9.94
CA VAL A 64 10.11 3.20 -8.97
C VAL A 64 8.95 3.53 -8.02
N VAL A 65 7.72 3.68 -8.55
CA VAL A 65 6.53 3.94 -7.74
C VAL A 65 6.23 2.77 -6.80
N ALA A 66 6.31 1.53 -7.29
CA ALA A 66 6.09 0.34 -6.47
C ALA A 66 7.13 0.21 -5.34
N ASP A 67 8.40 0.46 -5.64
CA ASP A 67 9.50 0.45 -4.67
C ASP A 67 9.28 1.53 -3.60
N TYR A 68 8.90 2.74 -4.01
CA TYR A 68 8.62 3.84 -3.07
C TYR A 68 7.45 3.51 -2.13
N ILE A 69 6.34 3.00 -2.67
CA ILE A 69 5.14 2.64 -1.88
C ILE A 69 5.44 1.47 -0.94
N SER A 70 6.12 0.42 -1.42
CA SER A 70 6.46 -0.73 -0.59
C SER A 70 7.45 -0.42 0.54
N GLY A 71 8.25 0.66 0.39
CA GLY A 71 9.14 1.16 1.44
C GLY A 71 8.44 2.02 2.52
N MET A 72 7.14 2.32 2.37
CA MET A 72 6.40 3.12 3.35
C MET A 72 5.96 2.28 4.55
N THR A 73 5.93 2.91 5.72
CA THR A 73 5.14 2.38 6.85
C THR A 73 3.67 2.77 6.68
N ASP A 74 2.74 1.98 7.25
CA ASP A 74 1.31 2.29 7.23
C ASP A 74 1.02 3.73 7.63
N ARG A 75 1.63 4.19 8.74
CA ARG A 75 1.47 5.56 9.26
C ARG A 75 1.92 6.62 8.26
N TYR A 76 2.99 6.36 7.52
CA TYR A 76 3.45 7.28 6.49
C TYR A 76 2.52 7.30 5.29
N ALA A 77 2.11 6.13 4.79
CA ALA A 77 1.20 6.01 3.65
C ALA A 77 -0.14 6.72 3.90
N PHE A 78 -0.75 6.53 5.08
CA PHE A 78 -2.00 7.22 5.44
C PHE A 78 -1.83 8.74 5.52
N ARG A 79 -0.73 9.23 6.12
CA ARG A 79 -0.47 10.69 6.18
C ARG A 79 -0.26 11.28 4.80
N LEU A 80 0.49 10.61 3.95
CA LEU A 80 0.76 11.06 2.59
C LEU A 80 -0.52 11.06 1.75
N TYR A 81 -1.34 10.02 1.86
CA TYR A 81 -2.66 9.97 1.23
C TYR A 81 -3.53 11.16 1.65
N ASN A 82 -3.63 11.44 2.95
CA ASN A 82 -4.40 12.59 3.43
C ASN A 82 -3.85 13.90 2.85
N ARG A 83 -2.52 14.11 2.88
CA ARG A 83 -1.92 15.32 2.33
C ARG A 83 -2.20 15.52 0.83
N LEU A 84 -2.23 14.44 0.05
CA LEU A 84 -2.40 14.52 -1.40
C LEU A 84 -3.87 14.60 -1.85
N PHE A 85 -4.79 13.98 -1.10
CA PHE A 85 -6.17 13.81 -1.55
C PHE A 85 -7.22 14.50 -0.67
N THR A 86 -6.82 15.03 0.49
CA THR A 86 -7.70 15.84 1.32
C THR A 86 -7.25 17.29 1.28
N VAL A 87 -8.20 18.19 1.03
CA VAL A 87 -8.00 19.61 1.25
C VAL A 87 -8.15 19.81 2.76
N GLU A 88 -7.03 19.89 3.48
CA GLU A 88 -7.11 20.48 4.82
C GLU A 88 -7.67 21.89 4.63
N ASN A 89 -8.82 22.19 5.25
CA ASN A 89 -9.43 23.52 5.17
C ASN A 89 -8.36 24.55 5.55
N VAL A 90 -7.94 25.35 4.56
CA VAL A 90 -7.21 26.60 4.79
C VAL A 90 -8.09 27.52 5.62
#